data_AF-A0A3N2KXF9-F1
#
_entry.id   AF-A0A3N2KXF9-F1
#
_cell.length_a   1.000
_cell.length_b   1.000
_cell.length_c   1.000
_cell.angle_alpha   90.00
_cell.angle_beta   90.00
_cell.angle_gamma   90.00
#
_symmetry.space_group_name_H-M   'P 1'
#
loop_
_entity.id
_entity.type
_entity.pdbx_description
1 polymer ?
#
loop_
_entity_poly.entity_id
_entity_poly.type
_entity_poly.pdbx_seq_one_letter_code
_entity_poly.pdbx_strand_id
1 'polypeptide(L)'
;MVSALSFTDHVKSATGFILKDDYIAERTVISFNSIRKVTSEVSFDADERNILNWLAIMLRKGTSPVTLRRYLGKLHKLYSDFRGVTIQGEALFSSLRETISDQSLYGSRQDSETLNKIKNLPSRLQSMPTAQASIAKAMMYMFYLGGAPYSVVSDLRFNDDIPEIDQLREIVESMPRERRTYVFPFKHGSVRQRQLHREMTAGFTTLLSDLAIRPGDAFSAETICGWWIDAAIECGLNPEEIAGVVRHIPTTHAWLRAVNPLPLSEDEKTARLRIVADMIADTTPRWYAMFMRDNNTPDDIRDTIGNAGSTLMKEIQFFYPTRKILKQKNDKKVWEQVPFIPHILFFKSRPDKVKPLFNLIGDLAWCFRTVNRPQAPYAVISGKEMDCFQKVIGVLDESIKMEFVQNPDLIPDRKVRITGGEFNGYEGTIYRQKGTVEDSDMRYFILRINDSNNIVWQVKIEEIFIEPLDTDN
;
A
#
# COMPACT_ATOMS: atom_id res chain seq x y z
N MET A 1 33.11 9.57 8.02
CA MET A 1 32.08 10.56 8.34
C MET A 1 31.20 9.97 9.43
N VAL A 2 31.19 10.54 10.62
CA VAL A 2 30.31 10.09 11.71
C VAL A 2 28.90 10.51 11.35
N SER A 3 27.95 9.57 11.24
CA SER A 3 26.54 9.90 11.06
C SER A 3 26.09 10.72 12.28
N ALA A 4 25.81 12.00 12.09
CA ALA A 4 25.19 12.81 13.14
C ALA A 4 23.83 12.15 13.47
N LEU A 5 23.65 11.68 14.71
CA LEU A 5 22.35 11.17 15.15
C LEU A 5 21.29 12.25 14.96
N SER A 6 20.08 11.89 14.53
CA SER A 6 18.93 12.83 14.49
C SER A 6 18.44 13.14 15.92
N PHE A 7 17.73 14.26 16.13
CA PHE A 7 17.06 14.53 17.42
C PHE A 7 16.09 13.40 17.76
N THR A 8 15.40 12.86 16.76
CA THR A 8 14.51 11.71 16.90
C THR A 8 15.24 10.47 17.43
N ASP A 9 16.47 10.21 16.97
CA ASP A 9 17.28 9.10 17.48
C ASP A 9 17.85 9.39 18.87
N HIS A 10 18.15 10.65 19.18
CA HIS A 10 18.51 11.08 20.52
C HIS A 10 17.36 10.85 21.51
N VAL A 11 16.14 11.27 21.18
CA VAL A 11 14.92 11.02 21.97
C VAL A 11 14.63 9.52 22.11
N LYS A 12 14.95 8.71 21.09
CA LYS A 12 14.88 7.25 21.19
C LYS A 12 15.91 6.70 22.17
N SER A 13 17.17 7.13 22.11
CA SER A 13 18.21 6.69 23.04
C SER A 13 17.91 7.11 24.50
N ALA A 14 17.22 8.26 24.66
CA ALA A 14 16.74 8.73 25.94
C ALA A 14 15.73 7.78 26.58
N THR A 15 14.96 6.99 25.84
CA THR A 15 14.03 6.00 26.47
C THR A 15 14.72 5.00 27.39
N GLY A 16 16.01 4.71 27.16
CA GLY A 16 16.78 3.76 27.99
C GLY A 16 17.52 4.39 29.19
N PHE A 17 17.83 5.69 29.11
CA PHE A 17 18.66 6.39 30.11
C PHE A 17 17.91 7.46 30.91
N ILE A 18 16.83 8.00 30.35
CA ILE A 18 16.13 9.17 30.86
C ILE A 18 14.81 8.70 31.50
N LEU A 19 14.90 8.54 32.82
CA LEU A 19 13.84 8.80 33.83
C LEU A 19 13.02 7.59 34.31
N LYS A 20 13.59 6.83 35.25
CA LYS A 20 12.82 5.96 36.15
C LYS A 20 11.84 6.72 37.07
N ASP A 21 11.93 8.06 37.17
CA ASP A 21 11.20 8.87 38.15
C ASP A 21 10.42 10.08 37.58
N ASP A 22 10.32 10.27 36.26
CA ASP A 22 9.57 11.39 35.66
C ASP A 22 8.57 10.90 34.59
N TYR A 23 7.39 10.53 35.08
CA TYR A 23 6.27 10.03 34.28
C TYR A 23 5.87 10.97 33.14
N ILE A 24 5.99 12.29 33.31
CA ILE A 24 5.59 13.26 32.26
C ILE A 24 6.59 13.19 31.10
N ALA A 25 7.88 13.10 31.40
CA ALA A 25 8.90 12.98 30.38
C ALA A 25 8.82 11.64 29.65
N GLU A 26 8.59 10.53 30.35
CA GLU A 26 8.36 9.22 29.73
C GLU A 26 7.19 9.27 28.74
N ARG A 27 6.04 9.79 29.17
CA ARG A 27 4.86 9.96 28.30
C ARG A 27 5.14 10.88 27.11
N THR A 28 5.92 11.94 27.30
CA THR A 28 6.33 12.86 26.24
C THR A 28 7.10 12.10 25.17
N VAL A 29 8.14 11.36 25.57
CA VAL A 29 9.01 10.60 24.67
C VAL A 29 8.24 9.50 23.94
N ILE A 30 7.38 8.74 24.64
CA ILE A 30 6.50 7.73 24.03
C ILE A 30 5.59 8.39 22.98
N SER A 31 4.98 9.53 23.30
CA SER A 31 4.09 10.22 22.37
C SER A 31 4.82 10.76 21.15
N PHE A 32 6.03 11.29 21.31
CA PHE A 32 6.86 11.81 20.22
C PHE A 32 7.34 10.69 19.29
N ASN A 33 7.84 9.59 19.87
CA ASN A 33 8.26 8.42 19.10
C ASN A 33 7.11 7.70 18.38
N SER A 34 5.85 7.96 18.76
CA SER A 34 4.69 7.39 18.08
C SER A 34 4.43 7.96 16.69
N ILE A 35 5.09 9.07 16.31
CA ILE A 35 5.06 9.62 14.96
C ILE A 35 6.30 9.12 14.22
N ARG A 36 6.12 8.16 13.30
CA ARG A 36 7.21 7.69 12.44
C ARG A 36 6.74 7.30 11.04
N LYS A 37 7.34 7.97 10.04
CA LYS A 37 8.00 7.35 8.88
C LYS A 37 9.03 8.33 8.28
N VAL A 38 10.21 7.77 7.99
CA VAL A 38 11.33 8.20 7.11
C VAL A 38 11.55 9.71 6.92
N THR A 39 12.51 10.26 7.66
CA THR A 39 13.39 11.31 7.14
C THR A 39 14.83 10.88 7.41
N SER A 40 15.51 10.42 6.35
CA SER A 40 16.94 10.06 6.38
C SER A 40 17.86 11.27 6.23
N GLU A 41 17.32 12.49 6.32
CA GLU A 41 18.09 13.73 6.23
C GLU A 41 18.08 14.44 7.57
N VAL A 42 19.26 14.49 8.19
CA VAL A 42 19.50 15.17 9.47
C VAL A 42 19.71 16.65 9.17
N SER A 43 18.63 17.37 8.84
CA SER A 43 18.61 18.84 8.75
C SER A 43 17.86 19.43 9.95
N PHE A 44 18.13 20.70 10.29
CA PHE A 44 17.39 21.44 11.32
C PHE A 44 15.88 21.44 11.02
N ASP A 45 15.53 21.59 9.75
CA ASP A 45 14.14 21.56 9.26
C ASP A 45 13.44 20.23 9.54
N ALA A 46 14.16 19.10 9.43
CA ALA A 46 13.58 17.79 9.68
C ALA A 46 13.13 17.61 11.14
N ASP A 47 13.88 18.16 12.10
CA ASP A 47 13.52 18.08 13.52
C ASP A 47 12.33 19.00 13.86
N GLU A 48 12.27 20.21 13.29
CA GLU A 48 11.13 21.13 13.46
C GLU A 48 9.84 20.52 12.88
N ARG A 49 9.90 19.98 11.66
CA ARG A 49 8.77 19.29 11.00
C ARG A 49 8.23 18.16 11.85
N ASN A 50 9.12 17.34 12.44
CA ASN A 50 8.72 16.26 13.34
C ASN A 50 7.98 16.77 14.59
N ILE A 51 8.41 17.90 15.18
CA ILE A 51 7.73 18.53 16.33
C ILE A 51 6.36 19.10 15.95
N LEU A 52 6.25 19.75 14.79
CA LEU A 52 4.97 20.27 14.29
C LEU A 52 3.98 19.14 13.96
N ASN A 53 4.45 18.09 13.26
CA ASN A 53 3.67 16.88 13.00
C ASN A 53 3.21 16.22 14.32
N TRP A 54 4.09 16.15 15.32
CA TRP A 54 3.72 15.67 16.65
C TRP A 54 2.62 16.52 17.29
N LEU A 55 2.78 17.85 17.30
CA LEU A 55 1.80 18.75 17.88
C LEU A 55 0.42 18.58 17.22
N ALA A 56 0.38 18.52 15.88
CA ALA A 56 -0.86 18.32 15.13
C ALA A 56 -1.56 17.00 15.48
N ILE A 57 -0.80 15.89 15.60
CA ILE A 57 -1.35 14.61 16.03
C ILE A 57 -1.87 14.66 17.47
N MET A 58 -1.20 15.37 18.37
CA MET A 58 -1.64 15.51 19.76
C MET A 58 -2.91 16.38 19.87
N LEU A 59 -3.02 17.43 19.06
CA LEU A 59 -4.23 18.24 18.91
C LEU A 59 -5.40 17.39 18.39
N ARG A 60 -5.18 16.60 17.32
CA ARG A 60 -6.16 15.65 16.77
C ARG A 60 -6.66 14.65 17.82
N LYS A 61 -5.77 14.14 18.67
CA LYS A 61 -6.11 13.21 19.76
C LYS A 61 -6.96 13.86 20.87
N GLY A 62 -7.15 15.18 20.85
CA GLY A 62 -7.87 15.92 21.88
C GLY A 62 -7.06 16.12 23.17
N THR A 63 -5.73 16.17 23.05
CA THR A 63 -4.85 16.39 24.21
C THR A 63 -5.08 17.80 24.75
N SER A 64 -5.32 17.94 26.07
CA SER A 64 -5.63 19.25 26.64
C SER A 64 -4.45 20.24 26.49
N PRO A 65 -4.72 21.55 26.33
CA PRO A 65 -3.67 22.57 26.20
C PRO A 65 -2.66 22.54 27.34
N VAL A 66 -3.13 22.28 28.57
CA VAL A 66 -2.27 22.17 29.76
C VAL A 66 -1.29 21.00 29.65
N THR A 67 -1.77 19.85 29.17
CA THR A 67 -0.93 18.65 28.98
C THR A 67 0.07 18.87 27.86
N LEU A 68 -0.37 19.45 26.74
CA LEU A 68 0.49 19.82 25.61
C LEU A 68 1.63 20.75 26.02
N ARG A 69 1.36 21.79 26.81
CA ARG A 69 2.40 22.71 27.31
C ARG A 69 3.43 21.99 28.17
N ARG A 70 3.00 21.03 29.01
CA ARG A 70 3.93 20.22 29.84
C ARG A 70 4.83 19.35 28.96
N TYR A 71 4.26 18.65 27.98
CA TYR A 71 5.02 17.83 27.04
C TYR A 71 5.97 18.67 26.19
N LEU A 72 5.50 19.82 25.69
CA LEU A 72 6.33 20.74 24.93
C LEU A 72 7.49 21.27 25.76
N GLY A 73 7.29 21.56 27.06
CA GLY A 73 8.37 21.95 27.97
C GLY A 73 9.43 20.86 28.16
N LYS A 74 9.01 19.59 28.22
CA LYS A 74 9.95 18.45 28.28
C LYS A 74 10.70 18.25 26.96
N LEU A 75 10.01 18.36 25.81
CA LEU A 75 10.65 18.34 24.50
C LEU A 75 11.63 19.49 24.31
N HIS A 76 11.28 20.69 24.78
CA HIS A 76 12.16 21.85 24.70
C HIS A 76 13.47 21.60 25.47
N LYS A 77 13.37 21.05 26.68
CA LYS A 77 14.56 20.69 27.46
C LYS A 77 15.43 19.66 26.72
N LEU A 78 14.82 18.57 26.23
CA LEU A 78 15.54 17.54 25.46
C LEU A 78 16.19 18.11 24.19
N TYR A 79 15.50 19.03 23.51
CA TYR A 79 16.01 19.69 22.31
C TYR A 79 17.22 20.57 22.64
N SER A 80 17.15 21.35 23.71
CA SER A 80 18.25 22.19 24.18
C SER A 80 19.43 21.36 24.70
N ASP A 81 19.18 20.22 25.35
CA ASP A 81 20.23 19.29 25.77
C ASP A 81 20.94 18.66 24.55
N PHE A 82 20.22 18.43 23.45
CA PHE A 82 20.75 17.82 22.23
C PHE A 82 21.48 18.80 21.30
N ARG A 83 20.89 19.96 21.01
CA ARG A 83 21.43 20.97 20.06
C ARG A 83 22.21 22.10 20.74
N GLY A 84 22.13 22.23 22.06
CA GLY A 84 22.49 23.46 22.77
C GLY A 84 21.35 24.50 22.71
N VAL A 85 21.38 25.47 23.62
CA VAL A 85 20.43 26.59 23.61
C VAL A 85 20.72 27.50 22.41
N THR A 86 19.77 27.62 21.50
CA THR A 86 19.89 28.43 20.28
C THR A 86 18.72 29.40 20.16
N ILE A 87 18.97 30.55 19.53
CA ILE A 87 17.92 31.57 19.27
C ILE A 87 16.79 30.98 18.41
N GLN A 88 17.14 30.18 17.41
CA GLN A 88 16.17 29.51 16.52
C GLN A 88 15.32 28.49 17.28
N GLY A 89 15.91 27.68 18.17
CA GLY A 89 15.18 26.75 19.03
C GLY A 89 14.21 27.49 19.95
N GLU A 90 14.65 28.53 20.67
CA GLU A 90 13.77 29.30 21.54
C GLU A 90 12.61 29.97 20.78
N ALA A 91 12.86 30.48 19.58
CA ALA A 91 11.82 31.03 18.71
C ALA A 91 10.79 29.96 18.29
N LEU A 92 11.25 28.77 17.87
CA LEU A 92 10.39 27.64 17.53
C LEU A 92 9.48 27.25 18.70
N PHE A 93 10.06 26.97 19.88
CA PHE A 93 9.27 26.55 21.04
C PHE A 93 8.37 27.66 21.60
N SER A 94 8.70 28.93 21.38
CA SER A 94 7.81 30.06 21.69
C SER A 94 6.61 30.09 20.75
N SER A 95 6.82 29.97 19.44
CA SER A 95 5.74 29.89 18.45
C SER A 95 4.81 28.70 18.73
N LEU A 96 5.34 27.53 19.05
CA LEU A 96 4.54 26.34 19.39
C LEU A 96 3.65 26.57 20.63
N ARG A 97 4.09 27.37 21.61
CA ARG A 97 3.25 27.72 22.79
C ARG A 97 2.10 28.64 22.41
N GLU A 98 2.31 29.53 21.45
CA GLU A 98 1.24 30.38 20.89
C GLU A 98 0.23 29.51 20.14
N THR A 99 0.69 28.59 19.29
CA THR A 99 -0.17 27.62 18.58
C THR A 99 -1.02 26.80 19.55
N ILE A 100 -0.45 26.26 20.63
CA ILE A 100 -1.20 25.49 21.64
C ILE A 100 -2.29 26.33 22.31
N SER A 101 -2.12 27.65 22.38
CA SER A 101 -3.06 28.56 23.03
C SER A 101 -4.26 28.91 22.13
N ASP A 102 -4.15 28.70 20.82
CA ASP A 102 -5.24 28.90 19.87
C ASP A 102 -6.32 27.81 20.03
N GLN A 103 -7.47 28.19 20.60
CA GLN A 103 -8.59 27.29 20.82
C GLN A 103 -9.26 26.82 19.52
N SER A 104 -9.08 27.54 18.41
CA SER A 104 -9.69 27.19 17.12
C SER A 104 -9.11 25.93 16.49
N LEU A 105 -7.91 25.50 16.92
CA LEU A 105 -7.24 24.30 16.42
C LEU A 105 -7.78 23.00 17.04
N TYR A 106 -8.53 23.09 18.13
CA TYR A 106 -9.07 21.93 18.83
C TYR A 106 -10.38 21.51 18.16
N GLY A 107 -10.28 20.51 17.27
CA GLY A 107 -11.40 19.98 16.49
C GLY A 107 -12.17 18.84 17.17
N SER A 108 -13.26 18.42 16.53
CA SER A 108 -14.05 17.25 16.91
C SER A 108 -13.30 15.94 16.68
N ARG A 109 -13.53 14.96 17.56
CA ARG A 109 -12.90 13.63 17.50
C ARG A 109 -13.34 12.85 16.25
N GLN A 110 -12.41 12.11 15.66
CA GLN A 110 -12.63 11.23 14.50
C GLN A 110 -13.85 10.30 14.67
N ASP A 111 -14.69 10.20 13.65
CA ASP A 111 -15.73 9.16 13.54
C ASP A 111 -15.22 7.99 12.69
N SER A 112 -14.61 7.01 13.36
CA SER A 112 -14.10 5.79 12.72
C SER A 112 -15.19 4.93 12.06
N GLU A 113 -16.45 5.07 12.49
CA GLU A 113 -17.56 4.29 11.94
C GLU A 113 -17.89 4.73 10.51
N THR A 114 -17.91 6.04 10.27
CA THR A 114 -18.16 6.62 8.95
C THR A 114 -17.11 6.18 7.93
N LEU A 115 -15.82 6.24 8.28
CA LEU A 115 -14.76 5.82 7.37
C LEU A 115 -14.84 4.32 7.01
N ASN A 116 -15.19 3.47 7.96
CA ASN A 116 -15.44 2.04 7.69
C ASN A 116 -16.62 1.83 6.73
N LYS A 117 -17.67 2.64 6.81
CA LYS A 117 -18.79 2.58 5.84
C LYS A 117 -18.35 3.04 4.44
N ILE A 118 -17.51 4.08 4.34
CA ILE A 118 -16.93 4.55 3.07
C ILE A 118 -16.04 3.47 2.43
N LYS A 119 -15.19 2.80 3.20
CA LYS A 119 -14.35 1.67 2.74
C LYS A 119 -15.16 0.55 2.10
N ASN A 120 -16.39 0.33 2.55
CA ASN A 120 -17.27 -0.70 2.02
C ASN A 120 -18.06 -0.26 0.78
N LEU A 121 -18.04 1.02 0.41
CA LEU A 121 -18.81 1.57 -0.70
C LEU A 121 -18.52 0.89 -2.06
N PRO A 122 -17.25 0.64 -2.47
CA PRO A 122 -16.96 -0.03 -3.73
C PRO A 122 -17.67 -1.39 -3.87
N SER A 123 -17.68 -2.18 -2.78
CA SER A 123 -18.32 -3.50 -2.77
C SER A 123 -19.85 -3.46 -2.92
N ARG A 124 -20.49 -2.34 -2.56
CA ARG A 124 -21.95 -2.17 -2.63
C ARG A 124 -22.42 -1.64 -3.98
N LEU A 125 -21.54 -1.07 -4.81
CA LEU A 125 -21.89 -0.46 -6.10
C LEU A 125 -22.69 -1.41 -7.01
N GLN A 126 -22.34 -2.70 -7.02
CA GLN A 126 -23.00 -3.71 -7.86
C GLN A 126 -24.46 -3.97 -7.46
N SER A 127 -24.81 -3.73 -6.19
CA SER A 127 -26.17 -3.92 -5.67
C SER A 127 -27.04 -2.66 -5.75
N MET A 128 -26.45 -1.52 -6.11
CA MET A 128 -27.14 -0.24 -6.16
C MET A 128 -27.86 -0.02 -7.50
N PRO A 129 -29.03 0.63 -7.51
CA PRO A 129 -29.64 1.14 -8.74
C PRO A 129 -28.68 2.05 -9.50
N THR A 130 -28.70 2.01 -10.84
CA THR A 130 -27.74 2.73 -11.71
C THR A 130 -27.60 4.22 -11.40
N ALA A 131 -28.70 4.91 -11.08
CA ALA A 131 -28.69 6.32 -10.73
C ALA A 131 -27.95 6.57 -9.39
N GLN A 132 -28.21 5.75 -8.38
CA GLN A 132 -27.55 5.82 -7.08
C GLN A 132 -26.07 5.42 -7.18
N ALA A 133 -25.75 4.39 -7.96
CA ALA A 133 -24.37 3.99 -8.24
C ALA A 133 -23.57 5.12 -8.93
N SER A 134 -24.21 5.88 -9.83
CA SER A 134 -23.58 7.05 -10.47
C SER A 134 -23.26 8.16 -9.47
N ILE A 135 -24.16 8.43 -8.51
CA ILE A 135 -23.94 9.37 -7.42
C ILE A 135 -22.83 8.86 -6.49
N ALA A 136 -22.82 7.58 -6.15
CA ALA A 136 -21.76 6.99 -5.32
C ALA A 136 -20.39 7.09 -5.98
N LYS A 137 -20.29 6.80 -7.28
CA LYS A 137 -19.06 6.97 -8.07
C LYS A 137 -18.59 8.43 -8.11
N ALA A 138 -19.51 9.40 -8.24
CA ALA A 138 -19.16 10.82 -8.17
C ALA A 138 -18.56 11.22 -6.81
N MET A 139 -19.15 10.73 -5.71
CA MET A 139 -18.63 10.97 -4.36
C MET A 139 -17.25 10.31 -4.17
N MET A 140 -17.07 9.08 -4.65
CA MET A 140 -15.79 8.36 -4.62
C MET A 140 -14.73 9.09 -5.44
N TYR A 141 -15.08 9.62 -6.62
CA TYR A 141 -14.17 10.40 -7.45
C TYR A 141 -13.65 11.64 -6.71
N MET A 142 -14.54 12.39 -6.04
CA MET A 142 -14.13 13.53 -5.20
C MET A 142 -13.26 13.10 -4.03
N PHE A 143 -13.60 11.98 -3.40
CA PHE A 143 -12.84 11.41 -2.28
C PHE A 143 -11.41 11.05 -2.71
N TYR A 144 -11.24 10.32 -3.81
CA TYR A 144 -9.93 9.94 -4.34
C TYR A 144 -9.05 11.12 -4.75
N LEU A 145 -9.64 12.31 -4.92
CA LEU A 145 -8.95 13.57 -5.20
C LEU A 145 -8.84 14.49 -3.97
N GLY A 146 -8.86 13.94 -2.76
CA GLY A 146 -8.65 14.73 -1.54
C GLY A 146 -9.81 15.64 -1.16
N GLY A 147 -11.04 15.29 -1.56
CA GLY A 147 -12.22 16.14 -1.36
C GLY A 147 -12.31 17.28 -2.36
N ALA A 148 -12.03 16.99 -3.64
CA ALA A 148 -12.13 17.94 -4.74
C ALA A 148 -13.48 18.67 -4.76
N PRO A 149 -13.55 19.93 -5.26
CA PRO A 149 -14.81 20.66 -5.33
C PRO A 149 -15.78 20.01 -6.32
N TYR A 150 -17.07 20.28 -6.15
CA TYR A 150 -18.14 19.76 -7.01
C TYR A 150 -17.92 20.01 -8.51
N SER A 151 -17.26 21.11 -8.88
CA SER A 151 -16.95 21.43 -10.27
C SER A 151 -16.08 20.37 -10.96
N VAL A 152 -15.19 19.70 -10.21
CA VAL A 152 -14.32 18.65 -10.77
C VAL A 152 -15.13 17.48 -11.28
N VAL A 153 -16.23 17.13 -10.62
CA VAL A 153 -17.11 16.04 -11.06
C VAL A 153 -18.12 16.52 -12.08
N SER A 154 -18.71 17.70 -11.87
CA SER A 154 -19.72 18.21 -12.81
C SER A 154 -19.14 18.47 -14.19
N ASP A 155 -17.91 18.97 -14.26
CA ASP A 155 -17.36 19.44 -15.53
C ASP A 155 -16.52 18.35 -16.24
N LEU A 156 -16.30 17.19 -15.60
CA LEU A 156 -15.50 16.09 -16.11
C LEU A 156 -16.09 15.46 -17.37
N ARG A 157 -15.29 15.40 -18.43
CA ARG A 157 -15.62 14.76 -19.71
C ARG A 157 -14.84 13.48 -19.90
N PHE A 158 -15.37 12.57 -20.72
CA PHE A 158 -14.74 11.27 -20.98
C PHE A 158 -13.36 11.33 -21.65
N ASN A 159 -12.98 12.49 -22.20
CA ASN A 159 -11.72 12.68 -22.91
C ASN A 159 -10.79 13.66 -22.18
N ASP A 160 -11.15 14.09 -20.98
CA ASP A 160 -10.28 14.95 -20.17
C ASP A 160 -9.13 14.10 -19.61
N ASP A 161 -7.96 14.73 -19.45
CA ASP A 161 -6.84 14.11 -18.76
C ASP A 161 -7.18 13.95 -17.27
N ILE A 162 -6.95 12.76 -16.74
CA ILE A 162 -7.19 12.44 -15.33
C ILE A 162 -5.87 12.07 -14.66
N PRO A 163 -5.71 12.36 -13.35
CA PRO A 163 -4.52 11.93 -12.61
C PRO A 163 -4.30 10.42 -12.72
N GLU A 164 -3.04 9.99 -12.67
CA GLU A 164 -2.61 8.59 -12.78
C GLU A 164 -2.97 7.78 -11.52
N ILE A 165 -4.27 7.63 -11.28
CA ILE A 165 -4.87 6.90 -10.16
C ILE A 165 -5.88 5.91 -10.76
N ASP A 166 -5.58 4.61 -10.62
CA ASP A 166 -6.32 3.53 -11.28
C ASP A 166 -7.82 3.53 -10.93
N GLN A 167 -8.15 3.86 -9.69
CA GLN A 167 -9.53 3.95 -9.20
C GLN A 167 -10.33 5.05 -9.92
N LEU A 168 -9.69 6.17 -10.30
CA LEU A 168 -10.36 7.23 -11.08
C LEU A 168 -10.65 6.74 -12.49
N ARG A 169 -9.67 6.09 -13.13
CA ARG A 169 -9.81 5.51 -14.47
C ARG A 169 -10.94 4.49 -14.52
N GLU A 170 -10.98 3.57 -13.57
CA GLU A 170 -12.06 2.58 -13.45
C GLU A 170 -13.44 3.22 -13.28
N ILE A 171 -13.54 4.29 -12.48
CA ILE A 171 -14.80 5.03 -12.34
C ILE A 171 -15.22 5.57 -13.71
N VAL A 172 -14.32 6.26 -14.43
CA VAL A 172 -14.64 6.85 -15.75
C VAL A 172 -15.01 5.77 -16.77
N GLU A 173 -14.25 4.69 -16.87
CA GLU A 173 -14.47 3.59 -17.83
C GLU A 173 -15.75 2.81 -17.54
N SER A 174 -16.15 2.70 -16.28
CA SER A 174 -17.38 2.02 -15.88
C SER A 174 -18.65 2.86 -16.04
N MET A 175 -18.55 4.11 -16.52
CA MET A 175 -19.69 4.98 -16.74
C MET A 175 -20.28 4.83 -18.15
N PRO A 176 -21.61 4.83 -18.33
CA PRO A 176 -22.23 4.70 -19.64
C PRO A 176 -21.87 5.88 -20.55
N ARG A 177 -21.19 5.59 -21.67
CA ARG A 177 -20.67 6.61 -22.60
C ARG A 177 -21.64 7.00 -23.72
N GLU A 178 -22.64 6.17 -23.99
CA GLU A 178 -23.53 6.36 -25.15
C GLU A 178 -24.18 7.76 -25.16
N ARG A 179 -23.75 8.59 -26.13
CA ARG A 179 -24.27 9.93 -26.43
C ARG A 179 -24.04 11.00 -25.35
N ARG A 180 -23.10 10.81 -24.41
CA ARG A 180 -22.80 11.78 -23.34
C ARG A 180 -21.39 12.38 -23.45
N THR A 181 -21.31 13.70 -23.29
CA THR A 181 -20.02 14.42 -23.19
C THR A 181 -19.41 14.30 -21.80
N TYR A 182 -20.24 14.45 -20.77
CA TYR A 182 -19.83 14.44 -19.35
C TYR A 182 -19.90 13.03 -18.78
N VAL A 183 -18.95 12.69 -17.90
CA VAL A 183 -18.83 11.38 -17.26
C VAL A 183 -20.03 11.11 -16.34
N PHE A 184 -20.37 12.08 -15.50
CA PHE A 184 -21.45 11.94 -14.53
C PHE A 184 -22.77 12.53 -15.05
N PRO A 185 -23.92 11.89 -14.81
CA PRO A 185 -25.20 12.25 -15.42
C PRO A 185 -25.89 13.44 -14.71
N PHE A 186 -25.17 14.53 -14.49
CA PHE A 186 -25.75 15.77 -13.97
C PHE A 186 -26.33 16.63 -15.10
N LYS A 187 -27.34 17.46 -14.82
CA LYS A 187 -28.05 18.22 -15.87
C LYS A 187 -27.28 19.49 -16.28
N HIS A 188 -26.64 19.48 -17.45
CA HIS A 188 -25.79 20.58 -17.95
C HIS A 188 -26.47 21.58 -18.92
N GLY A 189 -27.81 21.55 -19.07
CA GLY A 189 -28.50 22.25 -20.18
C GLY A 189 -29.32 23.51 -19.84
N SER A 190 -29.62 23.81 -18.57
CA SER A 190 -30.46 24.96 -18.20
C SER A 190 -30.32 25.40 -16.74
N VAL A 191 -29.40 24.78 -16.01
CA VAL A 191 -29.30 24.84 -14.56
C VAL A 191 -28.07 25.67 -14.18
N ARG A 192 -28.25 26.71 -13.35
CA ARG A 192 -27.12 27.50 -12.82
C ARG A 192 -26.24 26.59 -11.95
N GLN A 193 -24.92 26.75 -11.97
CA GLN A 193 -23.95 25.94 -11.18
C GLN A 193 -24.36 25.74 -9.71
N ARG A 194 -24.93 26.76 -9.07
CA ARG A 194 -25.45 26.66 -7.69
C ARG A 194 -26.54 25.61 -7.51
N GLN A 195 -27.43 25.46 -8.49
CA GLN A 195 -28.49 24.46 -8.43
C GLN A 195 -27.93 23.06 -8.68
N LEU A 196 -26.92 22.91 -9.55
CA LEU A 196 -26.20 21.65 -9.74
C LEU A 196 -25.52 21.19 -8.45
N HIS A 197 -24.85 22.10 -7.74
CA HIS A 197 -24.24 21.82 -6.45
C HIS A 197 -25.27 21.38 -5.40
N ARG A 198 -26.46 21.99 -5.40
CA ARG A 198 -27.57 21.58 -4.51
C ARG A 198 -28.09 20.19 -4.85
N GLU A 199 -28.26 19.88 -6.13
CA GLU A 199 -28.69 18.55 -6.60
C GLU A 199 -27.67 17.47 -6.22
N MET A 200 -26.37 17.73 -6.41
CA MET A 200 -25.29 16.85 -5.97
C MET A 200 -25.31 16.65 -4.45
N THR A 201 -25.39 17.75 -3.68
CA THR A 201 -25.45 17.69 -2.21
C THR A 201 -26.64 16.87 -1.73
N ALA A 202 -27.81 17.05 -2.34
CA ALA A 202 -29.01 16.27 -2.02
C ALA A 202 -28.81 14.78 -2.35
N GLY A 203 -28.29 14.47 -3.54
CA GLY A 203 -28.01 13.08 -3.95
C GLY A 203 -27.01 12.39 -3.02
N PHE A 204 -25.92 13.08 -2.65
CA PHE A 204 -24.95 12.57 -1.68
C PHE A 204 -25.58 12.39 -0.29
N THR A 205 -26.41 13.32 0.17
CA THR A 205 -27.10 13.21 1.46
C THR A 205 -28.05 12.00 1.50
N THR A 206 -28.79 11.75 0.42
CA THR A 206 -29.63 10.55 0.28
C THR A 206 -28.79 9.28 0.30
N LEU A 207 -27.70 9.22 -0.49
CA LEU A 207 -26.78 8.09 -0.49
C LEU A 207 -26.22 7.79 0.91
N LEU A 208 -25.77 8.83 1.63
CA LEU A 208 -25.22 8.68 2.97
C LEU A 208 -26.27 8.19 3.96
N SER A 209 -27.52 8.68 3.85
CA SER A 209 -28.63 8.21 4.67
C SER A 209 -28.90 6.72 4.46
N ASP A 210 -28.89 6.25 3.22
CA ASP A 210 -29.05 4.83 2.88
C ASP A 210 -27.90 3.95 3.40
N LEU A 211 -26.70 4.53 3.51
CA LEU A 211 -25.54 3.89 4.12
C LEU A 211 -25.55 3.99 5.66
N ALA A 212 -26.58 4.58 6.25
CA ALA A 212 -26.66 4.92 7.67
C ALA A 212 -25.47 5.76 8.16
N ILE A 213 -24.95 6.64 7.31
CA ILE A 213 -23.94 7.65 7.63
C ILE A 213 -24.65 8.97 7.91
N ARG A 214 -24.33 9.61 9.03
CA ARG A 214 -24.85 10.93 9.39
C ARG A 214 -23.70 11.95 9.35
N PRO A 215 -23.55 12.72 8.27
CA PRO A 215 -22.42 13.64 8.08
C PRO A 215 -22.43 14.89 8.99
N GLY A 216 -23.30 14.98 9.99
CA GLY A 216 -23.54 16.19 10.79
C GLY A 216 -24.53 17.16 10.15
N ASP A 217 -24.57 18.40 10.64
CA ASP A 217 -25.64 19.38 10.32
C ASP A 217 -25.60 19.93 8.90
N ALA A 218 -24.45 19.90 8.21
CA ALA A 218 -24.32 20.39 6.83
C ALA A 218 -23.28 19.60 6.03
N PHE A 219 -23.74 18.66 5.21
CA PHE A 219 -22.88 17.93 4.28
C PHE A 219 -22.37 18.83 3.14
N SER A 220 -21.08 18.74 2.84
CA SER A 220 -20.46 19.44 1.71
C SER A 220 -19.21 18.71 1.19
N ALA A 221 -18.56 19.27 0.16
CA ALA A 221 -17.24 18.80 -0.27
C ALA A 221 -16.19 18.83 0.85
N GLU A 222 -16.31 19.76 1.82
CA GLU A 222 -15.41 19.80 2.99
C GLU A 222 -15.59 18.57 3.89
N THR A 223 -16.79 18.00 3.95
CA THR A 223 -17.04 16.75 4.67
C THR A 223 -16.26 15.60 4.04
N ILE A 224 -16.26 15.51 2.70
CA ILE A 224 -15.50 14.50 1.95
C ILE A 224 -14.00 14.71 2.16
N CYS A 225 -13.51 15.96 2.12
CA CYS A 225 -12.12 16.30 2.42
C CYS A 225 -11.73 15.84 3.84
N GLY A 226 -12.59 16.07 4.84
CA GLY A 226 -12.38 15.59 6.20
C GLY A 226 -12.24 14.07 6.27
N TRP A 227 -13.12 13.32 5.59
CA TRP A 227 -13.00 11.86 5.53
C TRP A 227 -11.72 11.39 4.83
N TRP A 228 -11.28 12.11 3.79
CA TRP A 228 -10.01 11.81 3.13
C TRP A 228 -8.82 12.05 4.06
N ILE A 229 -8.82 13.15 4.83
CA ILE A 229 -7.79 13.45 5.84
C ILE A 229 -7.72 12.32 6.88
N ASP A 230 -8.87 11.85 7.38
CA ASP A 230 -8.90 10.74 8.33
C ASP A 230 -8.35 9.44 7.71
N ALA A 231 -8.68 9.16 6.46
CA ALA A 231 -8.14 8.02 5.73
C ALA A 231 -6.62 8.14 5.50
N ALA A 232 -6.13 9.35 5.17
CA ALA A 232 -4.72 9.64 4.98
C ALA A 232 -3.89 9.40 6.25
N ILE A 233 -4.43 9.81 7.41
CA ILE A 233 -3.81 9.52 8.72
C ILE A 233 -3.77 8.01 8.98
N GLU A 234 -4.84 7.26 8.69
CA GLU A 234 -4.86 5.80 8.83
C GLU A 234 -3.87 5.09 7.88
N CYS A 235 -3.56 5.69 6.73
CA CYS A 235 -2.52 5.22 5.82
C CYS A 235 -1.09 5.56 6.32
N GLY A 236 -0.96 6.35 7.38
CA GLY A 236 0.31 6.77 7.95
C GLY A 236 0.98 7.93 7.23
N LEU A 237 0.22 8.76 6.50
CA LEU A 237 0.74 10.03 5.96
C LEU A 237 0.94 11.04 7.09
N ASN A 238 2.02 11.83 7.00
CA ASN A 238 2.29 12.86 7.98
C ASN A 238 1.35 14.07 7.80
N PRO A 239 0.99 14.78 8.89
CA PRO A 239 0.15 15.98 8.81
C PRO A 239 0.61 17.02 7.77
N GLU A 240 1.90 17.29 7.65
CA GLU A 240 2.44 18.25 6.67
C GLU A 240 2.23 17.80 5.21
N GLU A 241 2.32 16.50 4.94
CA GLU A 241 2.06 15.92 3.62
C GLU A 241 0.57 16.06 3.27
N ILE A 242 -0.30 15.75 4.24
CA ILE A 242 -1.75 15.89 4.11
C ILE A 242 -2.10 17.35 3.83
N ALA A 243 -1.53 18.29 4.59
CA ALA A 243 -1.72 19.72 4.38
C ALA A 243 -1.19 20.21 3.02
N GLY A 244 -0.15 19.57 2.47
CA GLY A 244 0.37 19.84 1.12
C GLY A 244 -0.50 19.30 -0.02
N VAL A 245 -1.33 18.29 0.24
CA VAL A 245 -2.26 17.71 -0.75
C VAL A 245 -3.60 18.44 -0.78
N VAL A 246 -4.20 18.72 0.37
CA VAL A 246 -5.55 19.28 0.43
C VAL A 246 -5.58 20.75 0.05
N ARG A 247 -6.57 21.16 -0.75
CA ARG A 247 -6.73 22.57 -1.17
C ARG A 247 -7.15 23.49 -0.03
N HIS A 248 -7.99 22.97 0.87
CA HIS A 248 -8.52 23.71 2.01
C HIS A 248 -8.67 22.76 3.21
N ILE A 249 -8.21 23.20 4.38
CA ILE A 249 -8.32 22.44 5.63
C ILE A 249 -9.73 22.67 6.22
N PRO A 250 -10.58 21.63 6.29
CA PRO A 250 -11.92 21.72 6.88
C PRO A 250 -11.87 22.19 8.33
N THR A 251 -12.91 22.90 8.77
CA THR A 251 -13.03 23.38 10.16
C THR A 251 -13.00 22.25 11.19
N THR A 252 -13.57 21.09 10.85
CA THR A 252 -13.53 19.87 11.68
C THR A 252 -12.12 19.31 11.88
N HIS A 253 -11.19 19.68 11.00
CA HIS A 253 -9.79 19.24 10.99
C HIS A 253 -8.81 20.41 11.19
N ALA A 254 -9.25 21.48 11.86
CA ALA A 254 -8.46 22.69 12.08
C ALA A 254 -7.08 22.43 12.73
N TRP A 255 -6.92 21.32 13.45
CA TRP A 255 -5.65 20.86 14.00
C TRP A 255 -4.52 20.71 12.96
N LEU A 256 -4.85 20.49 11.68
CA LEU A 256 -3.87 20.49 10.58
C LEU A 256 -3.26 21.86 10.31
N ARG A 257 -3.88 22.96 10.73
CA ARG A 257 -3.32 24.31 10.57
C ARG A 257 -2.10 24.57 11.47
N ALA A 258 -1.82 23.65 12.39
CA ALA A 258 -0.63 23.70 13.24
C ALA A 258 0.65 23.29 12.50
N VAL A 259 0.58 22.72 11.29
CA VAL A 259 1.75 22.38 10.49
C VAL A 259 1.91 23.29 9.28
N ASN A 260 3.15 23.41 8.81
CA ASN A 260 3.45 24.01 7.52
C ASN A 260 3.18 22.97 6.42
N PRO A 261 2.39 23.28 5.38
CA PRO A 261 2.19 22.39 4.24
C PRO A 261 3.52 22.04 3.57
N LEU A 262 3.77 20.74 3.36
CA LEU A 262 4.94 20.30 2.60
C LEU A 262 4.78 20.70 1.12
N PRO A 263 5.77 21.38 0.50
CA PRO A 263 5.69 21.73 -0.91
C PRO A 263 5.89 20.48 -1.76
N LEU A 264 4.78 19.93 -2.24
CA LEU A 264 4.76 18.73 -3.09
C LEU A 264 4.62 19.12 -4.56
N SER A 265 5.39 18.47 -5.43
CA SER A 265 5.15 18.42 -6.87
C SER A 265 3.82 17.69 -7.19
N GLU A 266 3.31 17.84 -8.41
CA GLU A 266 2.06 17.18 -8.80
C GLU A 266 2.16 15.65 -8.80
N ASP A 267 3.33 15.09 -9.16
CA ASP A 267 3.57 13.65 -9.09
C ASP A 267 3.57 13.14 -7.64
N GLU A 268 4.18 13.90 -6.73
CA GLU A 268 4.17 13.55 -5.30
C GLU A 268 2.76 13.66 -4.69
N LYS A 269 1.97 14.66 -5.08
CA LYS A 269 0.56 14.76 -4.68
C LYS A 269 -0.24 13.57 -5.18
N THR A 270 -0.11 13.23 -6.47
CA THR A 270 -0.75 12.04 -7.06
C THR A 270 -0.35 10.78 -6.32
N ALA A 271 0.91 10.62 -5.94
CA ALA A 271 1.37 9.48 -5.16
C ALA A 271 0.68 9.39 -3.78
N ARG A 272 0.48 10.52 -3.08
CA ARG A 272 -0.23 10.54 -1.78
C ARG A 272 -1.72 10.26 -1.95
N LEU A 273 -2.35 10.80 -2.99
CA LEU A 273 -3.74 10.49 -3.34
C LEU A 273 -3.93 8.99 -3.61
N ARG A 274 -2.99 8.38 -4.35
CA ARG A 274 -2.99 6.94 -4.65
C ARG A 274 -2.90 6.07 -3.40
N ILE A 275 -2.03 6.42 -2.43
CA ILE A 275 -1.93 5.70 -1.16
C ILE A 275 -3.31 5.61 -0.46
N VAL A 276 -4.07 6.71 -0.43
CA VAL A 276 -5.40 6.74 0.18
C VAL A 276 -6.44 6.02 -0.68
N ALA A 277 -6.34 6.14 -2.01
CA ALA A 277 -7.24 5.42 -2.93
C ALA A 277 -7.09 3.90 -2.80
N ASP A 278 -5.85 3.39 -2.72
CA ASP A 278 -5.54 1.97 -2.55
C ASP A 278 -6.02 1.41 -1.21
N MET A 279 -6.09 2.25 -0.18
CA MET A 279 -6.67 1.87 1.12
C MET A 279 -8.18 1.60 1.06
N ILE A 280 -8.91 2.27 0.16
CA ILE A 280 -10.35 2.05 -0.05
C ILE A 280 -10.59 0.91 -1.06
N ALA A 281 -9.89 0.96 -2.19
CA ALA A 281 -10.02 0.00 -3.26
C ALA A 281 -8.62 -0.35 -3.74
N ASP A 282 -8.06 -1.43 -3.19
CA ASP A 282 -6.72 -1.89 -3.54
C ASP A 282 -6.68 -2.38 -4.99
N THR A 283 -6.03 -1.59 -5.84
CA THR A 283 -5.92 -1.86 -7.28
C THR A 283 -4.70 -2.71 -7.62
N THR A 284 -3.87 -3.06 -6.63
CA THR A 284 -2.61 -3.76 -6.86
C THR A 284 -2.87 -5.24 -7.17
N PRO A 285 -2.47 -5.74 -8.36
CA PRO A 285 -2.61 -7.16 -8.67
C PRO A 285 -1.69 -8.01 -7.79
N ARG A 286 -2.25 -9.05 -7.17
CA ARG A 286 -1.55 -10.01 -6.30
C ARG A 286 -1.75 -11.43 -6.81
N TRP A 287 -0.83 -12.31 -6.46
CA TRP A 287 -0.95 -13.72 -6.75
C TRP A 287 -1.85 -14.41 -5.72
N TYR A 288 -2.68 -15.31 -6.22
CA TYR A 288 -3.59 -16.16 -5.47
C TYR A 288 -3.52 -17.59 -6.02
N ALA A 289 -4.00 -18.54 -5.23
CA ALA A 289 -4.22 -19.91 -5.67
C ALA A 289 -5.70 -20.25 -5.56
N MET A 290 -6.20 -21.02 -6.53
CA MET A 290 -7.51 -21.63 -6.48
C MET A 290 -7.40 -23.15 -6.64
N PHE A 291 -8.30 -23.86 -5.97
CA PHE A 291 -8.48 -25.29 -6.12
C PHE A 291 -9.64 -25.55 -7.08
N MET A 292 -9.34 -26.21 -8.20
CA MET A 292 -10.29 -26.65 -9.21
C MET A 292 -10.99 -27.91 -8.71
N ARG A 293 -12.33 -27.91 -8.73
CA ARG A 293 -13.13 -29.09 -8.37
C ARG A 293 -12.92 -30.21 -9.39
N ASP A 294 -13.24 -31.43 -8.99
CA ASP A 294 -13.07 -32.62 -9.82
C ASP A 294 -13.71 -32.45 -11.21
N ASN A 295 -13.02 -32.95 -12.24
CA ASN A 295 -13.38 -32.86 -13.66
C ASN A 295 -13.32 -31.47 -14.30
N ASN A 296 -12.86 -30.43 -13.60
CA ASN A 296 -12.65 -29.11 -14.20
C ASN A 296 -11.18 -28.88 -14.55
N THR A 297 -10.95 -28.21 -15.66
CA THR A 297 -9.65 -27.83 -16.20
C THR A 297 -9.45 -26.31 -16.15
N PRO A 298 -8.20 -25.83 -16.28
CA PRO A 298 -7.95 -24.39 -16.40
C PRO A 298 -8.68 -23.75 -17.58
N ASP A 299 -8.91 -24.50 -18.65
CA ASP A 299 -9.60 -23.99 -19.84
C ASP A 299 -11.10 -23.83 -19.60
N ASP A 300 -11.75 -24.73 -18.85
CA ASP A 300 -13.15 -24.56 -18.44
C ASP A 300 -13.37 -23.25 -17.65
N ILE A 301 -12.41 -22.92 -16.78
CA ILE A 301 -12.40 -21.68 -16.00
C ILE A 301 -12.20 -20.46 -16.92
N ARG A 302 -11.23 -20.52 -17.85
CA ARG A 302 -10.97 -19.45 -18.81
C ARG A 302 -12.18 -19.19 -19.71
N ASP A 303 -12.83 -20.24 -20.20
CA ASP A 303 -13.99 -20.18 -21.06
C ASP A 303 -15.19 -19.56 -20.33
N THR A 304 -15.42 -19.95 -19.08
CA THR A 304 -16.50 -19.41 -18.24
C THR A 304 -16.30 -17.91 -17.99
N ILE A 305 -15.06 -17.49 -17.72
CA ILE A 305 -14.73 -16.07 -17.55
C ILE A 305 -14.84 -15.30 -18.87
N GLY A 306 -14.37 -15.88 -19.98
CA GLY A 306 -14.46 -15.27 -21.30
C GLY A 306 -15.90 -15.04 -21.76
N ASN A 307 -16.78 -16.01 -21.50
CA ASN A 307 -18.21 -15.95 -21.82
C ASN A 307 -18.99 -14.93 -20.97
N ALA A 308 -18.52 -14.63 -19.75
CA ALA A 308 -19.16 -13.66 -18.86
C ALA A 308 -18.86 -12.19 -19.19
N GLY A 309 -17.89 -11.92 -20.08
CA GLY A 309 -17.58 -10.59 -20.58
C GLY A 309 -16.08 -10.29 -20.60
N SER A 310 -15.61 -9.72 -21.71
CA SER A 310 -14.18 -9.55 -22.04
C SER A 310 -13.33 -8.72 -21.06
N THR A 311 -13.94 -7.92 -20.17
CA THR A 311 -13.19 -7.02 -19.27
C THR A 311 -12.54 -7.78 -18.11
N LEU A 312 -13.25 -8.75 -17.50
CA LEU A 312 -12.72 -9.50 -16.36
C LEU A 312 -11.54 -10.39 -16.75
N MET A 313 -11.57 -10.96 -17.97
CA MET A 313 -10.50 -11.82 -18.48
C MET A 313 -9.20 -11.05 -18.73
N LYS A 314 -9.29 -9.79 -19.21
CA LYS A 314 -8.11 -8.96 -19.52
C LYS A 314 -7.28 -8.61 -18.27
N GLU A 315 -7.90 -8.65 -17.09
CA GLU A 315 -7.28 -8.26 -15.83
C GLU A 315 -6.73 -9.44 -15.01
N ILE A 316 -6.94 -10.68 -15.47
CA ILE A 316 -6.53 -11.89 -14.74
C ILE A 316 -5.43 -12.62 -15.52
N GLN A 317 -4.26 -12.76 -14.90
CA GLN A 317 -3.19 -13.60 -15.43
C GLN A 317 -3.30 -14.99 -14.80
N PHE A 318 -3.32 -16.05 -15.61
CA PHE A 318 -3.34 -17.43 -15.10
C PHE A 318 -1.96 -18.07 -15.22
N PHE A 319 -1.60 -18.88 -14.22
CA PHE A 319 -0.39 -19.68 -14.22
C PHE A 319 -0.73 -21.11 -13.76
N TYR A 320 -0.63 -22.07 -14.68
CA TYR A 320 -0.86 -23.49 -14.42
C TYR A 320 0.41 -24.29 -14.71
N PRO A 321 1.18 -24.69 -13.69
CA PRO A 321 2.48 -25.31 -13.91
C PRO A 321 2.33 -26.75 -14.41
N THR A 322 2.88 -27.06 -15.58
CA THR A 322 2.87 -28.40 -16.20
C THR A 322 4.28 -28.91 -16.47
N ARG A 323 4.44 -30.24 -16.50
CA ARG A 323 5.67 -30.94 -16.91
C ARG A 323 5.36 -31.97 -17.99
N LYS A 324 6.32 -32.18 -18.89
CA LYS A 324 6.26 -33.26 -19.88
C LYS A 324 6.76 -34.55 -19.25
N ILE A 325 5.93 -35.58 -19.24
CA ILE A 325 6.33 -36.94 -18.86
C ILE A 325 6.11 -37.90 -20.02
N LEU A 326 6.96 -38.90 -20.12
CA LEU A 326 6.82 -39.95 -21.11
C LEU A 326 5.95 -41.07 -20.54
N LYS A 327 4.74 -41.25 -21.07
CA LYS A 327 3.89 -42.40 -20.73
C LYS A 327 3.88 -43.41 -21.87
N GLN A 328 3.89 -44.69 -21.50
CA GLN A 328 3.67 -45.77 -22.45
C GLN A 328 2.16 -46.06 -22.50
N LYS A 329 1.54 -45.82 -23.66
CA LYS A 329 0.12 -46.09 -23.89
C LYS A 329 0.00 -46.94 -25.16
N ASN A 330 -0.55 -48.15 -25.03
CA ASN A 330 -0.71 -49.12 -26.13
C ASN A 330 0.59 -49.33 -26.93
N ASP A 331 1.68 -49.71 -26.23
CA ASP A 331 3.03 -49.95 -26.78
C ASP A 331 3.71 -48.78 -27.52
N LYS A 332 3.15 -47.57 -27.45
CA LYS A 332 3.78 -46.34 -27.94
C LYS A 332 4.16 -45.43 -26.78
N LYS A 333 5.39 -44.91 -26.82
CA LYS A 333 5.86 -43.87 -25.90
C LYS A 333 5.31 -42.52 -26.37
N VAL A 334 4.42 -41.92 -25.58
CA VAL A 334 3.79 -40.62 -25.87
C VAL A 334 4.19 -39.62 -24.79
N TRP A 335 4.61 -38.44 -25.22
CA TRP A 335 4.85 -37.31 -24.31
C TRP A 335 3.51 -36.71 -23.90
N GLU A 336 3.23 -36.70 -22.60
CA GLU A 336 2.01 -36.15 -22.01
C GLU A 336 2.40 -34.96 -21.11
N GLN A 337 1.67 -33.85 -21.23
CA GLN A 337 1.77 -32.77 -20.25
C GLN A 337 0.90 -33.09 -19.05
N VAL A 338 1.51 -33.16 -17.88
CA VAL A 338 0.80 -33.37 -16.61
C VAL A 338 1.07 -32.20 -15.66
N PRO A 339 0.10 -31.82 -14.81
CA PRO A 339 0.31 -30.74 -13.86
C PRO A 339 1.40 -31.10 -12.84
N PHE A 340 2.19 -30.11 -12.44
CA PHE A 340 3.10 -30.21 -11.30
C PHE A 340 2.32 -30.35 -10.00
N ILE A 341 1.26 -29.55 -9.84
CA ILE A 341 0.34 -29.61 -8.72
C ILE A 341 -1.07 -29.79 -9.29
N PRO A 342 -1.62 -31.02 -9.27
CA PRO A 342 -2.96 -31.28 -9.75
C PRO A 342 -3.98 -30.38 -9.04
N HIS A 343 -4.99 -29.94 -9.79
CA HIS A 343 -6.12 -29.14 -9.29
C HIS A 343 -5.77 -27.73 -8.77
N ILE A 344 -4.50 -27.32 -8.72
CA ILE A 344 -4.15 -25.97 -8.26
C ILE A 344 -3.82 -25.09 -9.46
N LEU A 345 -4.62 -24.03 -9.63
CA LEU A 345 -4.41 -22.97 -10.61
C LEU A 345 -4.00 -21.69 -9.89
N PHE A 346 -2.85 -21.13 -10.25
CA PHE A 346 -2.45 -19.82 -9.77
C PHE A 346 -3.03 -18.74 -10.66
N PHE A 347 -3.39 -17.61 -10.07
CA PHE A 347 -3.87 -16.47 -10.82
C PHE A 347 -3.45 -15.16 -10.17
N LYS A 348 -3.11 -14.19 -11.00
CA LYS A 348 -2.82 -12.82 -10.60
C LYS A 348 -4.07 -12.00 -10.86
N SER A 349 -4.61 -11.41 -9.80
CA SER A 349 -5.79 -10.56 -9.89
C SER A 349 -5.75 -9.53 -8.78
N ARG A 350 -6.64 -8.54 -8.85
CA ARG A 350 -6.78 -7.56 -7.78
C ARG A 350 -7.65 -8.10 -6.66
N PRO A 351 -7.37 -7.74 -5.39
CA PRO A 351 -8.15 -8.21 -4.24
C PRO A 351 -9.66 -7.99 -4.36
N ASP A 352 -10.09 -6.85 -4.91
CA ASP A 352 -11.49 -6.48 -5.09
C ASP A 352 -12.21 -7.32 -6.15
N LYS A 353 -11.48 -7.88 -7.11
CA LYS A 353 -12.02 -8.72 -8.19
C LYS A 353 -12.09 -10.20 -7.84
N VAL A 354 -11.35 -10.66 -6.81
CA VAL A 354 -11.35 -12.07 -6.40
C VAL A 354 -12.75 -12.55 -5.99
N LYS A 355 -13.47 -11.79 -5.16
CA LYS A 355 -14.82 -12.22 -4.72
C LYS A 355 -15.81 -12.28 -5.89
N PRO A 356 -15.95 -11.25 -6.75
CA PRO A 356 -16.76 -11.33 -7.97
C PRO A 356 -16.39 -12.53 -8.87
N LEU A 357 -15.09 -12.82 -9.03
CA LEU A 357 -14.64 -13.99 -9.79
C LEU A 357 -15.23 -15.28 -9.23
N PHE A 358 -15.12 -15.54 -7.92
CA PHE A 358 -15.67 -16.76 -7.32
C PHE A 358 -17.20 -16.79 -7.19
N ASN A 359 -17.88 -15.65 -7.33
CA ASN A 359 -19.33 -15.66 -7.53
C ASN A 359 -19.71 -16.19 -8.92
N LEU A 360 -18.83 -16.01 -9.92
CA LEU A 360 -19.02 -16.50 -11.28
C LEU A 360 -18.60 -17.96 -11.44
N ILE A 361 -17.45 -18.36 -10.88
CA ILE A 361 -16.84 -19.69 -11.09
C ILE A 361 -16.95 -20.63 -9.87
N GLY A 362 -17.81 -20.33 -8.90
CA GLY A 362 -17.87 -21.03 -7.61
C GLY A 362 -18.25 -22.52 -7.70
N ASP A 363 -18.88 -22.91 -8.80
CA ASP A 363 -19.20 -24.27 -9.22
C ASP A 363 -17.99 -25.03 -9.81
N LEU A 364 -17.00 -24.31 -10.34
CA LEU A 364 -15.77 -24.88 -10.95
C LEU A 364 -14.59 -24.90 -9.98
N ALA A 365 -14.44 -23.86 -9.14
CA ALA A 365 -13.28 -23.69 -8.29
C ALA A 365 -13.59 -22.93 -6.99
N TRP A 366 -12.68 -23.02 -6.01
CA TRP A 366 -12.70 -22.18 -4.81
C TRP A 366 -11.30 -21.64 -4.49
N CYS A 367 -11.23 -20.46 -3.88
CA CYS A 367 -9.96 -19.79 -3.54
C CYS A 367 -9.49 -20.15 -2.13
N PHE A 368 -8.19 -20.32 -1.94
CA PHE A 368 -7.61 -20.44 -0.61
C PHE A 368 -7.83 -19.16 0.21
N ARG A 369 -8.12 -19.34 1.50
CA ARG A 369 -8.28 -18.28 2.49
C ARG A 369 -7.23 -18.41 3.57
N THR A 370 -6.87 -17.30 4.22
CA THR A 370 -5.87 -17.28 5.30
C THR A 370 -6.25 -18.18 6.47
N VAL A 371 -7.55 -18.31 6.73
CA VAL A 371 -8.13 -19.31 7.62
C VAL A 371 -9.40 -19.88 6.99
N ASN A 372 -9.74 -21.12 7.34
CA ASN A 372 -10.90 -21.81 6.78
C ASN A 372 -12.23 -21.30 7.39
N ARG A 373 -12.59 -20.04 7.09
CA ARG A 373 -13.87 -19.41 7.46
C ARG A 373 -14.43 -18.61 6.28
N PRO A 374 -15.75 -18.59 6.04
CA PRO A 374 -16.35 -17.89 4.90
C PRO A 374 -15.99 -16.39 4.80
N GLN A 375 -15.80 -15.74 5.94
CA GLN A 375 -15.48 -14.31 6.03
C GLN A 375 -13.97 -14.01 6.08
N ALA A 376 -13.12 -15.03 6.07
CA ALA A 376 -11.67 -14.82 6.13
C ALA A 376 -11.15 -14.23 4.80
N PRO A 377 -10.13 -13.35 4.83
CA PRO A 377 -9.48 -12.87 3.62
C PRO A 377 -8.95 -14.00 2.75
N TYR A 378 -8.90 -13.78 1.43
CA TYR A 378 -8.22 -14.69 0.50
C TYR A 378 -6.71 -14.70 0.80
N ALA A 379 -6.10 -15.88 0.70
CA ALA A 379 -4.67 -16.04 0.93
C ALA A 379 -3.90 -15.44 -0.25
N VAL A 380 -3.10 -14.41 0.05
CA VAL A 380 -2.20 -13.77 -0.92
C VAL A 380 -0.88 -14.52 -0.94
N ILE A 381 -0.38 -14.82 -2.14
CA ILE A 381 0.98 -15.28 -2.37
C ILE A 381 1.82 -14.05 -2.69
N SER A 382 2.91 -13.84 -1.96
CA SER A 382 3.79 -12.70 -2.26
C SER A 382 4.46 -12.86 -3.62
N GLY A 383 4.82 -11.74 -4.26
CA GLY A 383 5.57 -11.79 -5.53
C GLY A 383 6.83 -12.62 -5.39
N LYS A 384 7.60 -12.42 -4.32
CA LYS A 384 8.84 -13.17 -4.04
C LYS A 384 8.63 -14.67 -3.94
N GLU A 385 7.56 -15.13 -3.27
CA GLU A 385 7.25 -16.55 -3.17
C GLU A 385 6.84 -17.14 -4.53
N MET A 386 6.04 -16.41 -5.31
CA MET A 386 5.66 -16.84 -6.64
C MET A 386 6.86 -16.90 -7.58
N ASP A 387 7.72 -15.87 -7.56
CA ASP A 387 8.93 -15.81 -8.38
C ASP A 387 9.88 -16.97 -8.02
N CYS A 388 10.05 -17.26 -6.73
CA CYS A 388 10.82 -18.41 -6.27
C CYS A 388 10.21 -19.72 -6.76
N PHE A 389 8.88 -19.89 -6.60
CA PHE A 389 8.18 -21.08 -7.07
C PHE A 389 8.34 -21.29 -8.58
N GLN A 390 8.17 -20.24 -9.39
CA GLN A 390 8.34 -20.28 -10.84
C GLN A 390 9.77 -20.65 -11.26
N LYS A 391 10.78 -20.12 -10.56
CA LYS A 391 12.19 -20.49 -10.78
C LYS A 391 12.45 -21.96 -10.48
N VAL A 392 11.92 -22.49 -9.37
CA VAL A 392 12.10 -23.90 -8.95
C VAL A 392 11.53 -24.87 -9.99
N ILE A 393 10.35 -24.59 -10.55
CA ILE A 393 9.69 -25.49 -11.50
C ILE A 393 10.18 -25.32 -12.94
N GLY A 394 11.08 -24.36 -13.21
CA GLY A 394 11.68 -24.12 -14.53
C GLY A 394 10.70 -23.69 -15.62
N VAL A 395 9.45 -23.36 -15.26
CA VAL A 395 8.41 -22.93 -16.21
C VAL A 395 8.37 -21.41 -16.22
N LEU A 396 9.21 -20.80 -17.06
CA LEU A 396 9.02 -19.42 -17.50
C LEU A 396 7.95 -19.44 -18.60
N ASP A 397 6.80 -18.80 -18.35
CA ASP A 397 5.75 -18.61 -19.36
C ASP A 397 6.26 -17.74 -20.53
N GLU A 398 5.73 -17.96 -21.73
CA GLU A 398 6.05 -17.19 -22.95
C GLU A 398 5.71 -15.69 -22.82
N SER A 399 4.90 -15.31 -21.81
CA SER A 399 4.57 -13.91 -21.49
C SER A 399 5.67 -13.17 -20.72
N ILE A 400 6.70 -13.86 -20.22
CA ILE A 400 7.81 -13.26 -19.48
C ILE A 400 9.08 -13.38 -20.33
N LYS A 401 9.31 -12.39 -21.19
CA LYS A 401 10.62 -12.20 -21.82
C LYS A 401 11.59 -11.69 -20.77
N MET A 402 12.31 -12.59 -20.10
CA MET A 402 13.61 -12.24 -19.55
C MET A 402 14.67 -12.57 -20.61
N GLU A 403 15.42 -11.55 -21.01
CA GLU A 403 16.68 -11.77 -21.72
C GLU A 403 17.56 -12.63 -20.79
N PHE A 404 17.84 -13.86 -21.22
CA PHE A 404 18.95 -14.61 -20.65
C PHE A 404 20.22 -13.84 -20.99
N VAL A 405 20.65 -12.95 -20.09
CA VAL A 405 22.08 -12.68 -19.97
C VAL A 405 22.66 -14.02 -19.56
N GLN A 406 23.37 -14.66 -20.49
CA GLN A 406 24.13 -15.88 -20.18
C GLN A 406 24.88 -15.61 -18.89
N ASN A 407 24.51 -16.30 -17.81
CA ASN A 407 25.26 -16.22 -16.57
C ASN A 407 26.71 -16.55 -16.96
N PRO A 408 27.66 -15.61 -16.83
CA PRO A 408 29.05 -15.93 -17.08
C PRO A 408 29.40 -17.07 -16.14
N ASP A 409 30.00 -18.14 -16.69
CA ASP A 409 30.39 -19.35 -15.97
C ASP A 409 30.76 -19.03 -14.52
N LEU A 410 30.14 -19.70 -13.54
CA LEU A 410 30.43 -19.47 -12.13
C LEU A 410 31.90 -19.83 -11.82
N ILE A 411 32.78 -18.83 -11.91
CA ILE A 411 34.22 -18.95 -11.66
C ILE A 411 34.42 -19.14 -10.14
N PRO A 412 35.32 -20.06 -9.72
CA PRO A 412 35.78 -20.12 -8.33
C PRO A 412 36.23 -18.74 -7.81
N ASP A 413 36.10 -18.52 -6.50
CA ASP A 413 36.42 -17.31 -5.73
C ASP A 413 35.41 -16.15 -5.84
N ARG A 414 34.23 -16.35 -6.46
CA ARG A 414 33.17 -15.33 -6.51
C ARG A 414 32.27 -15.34 -5.26
N LYS A 415 31.91 -14.15 -4.77
CA LYS A 415 30.86 -13.99 -3.75
C LYS A 415 29.49 -14.27 -4.36
N VAL A 416 28.65 -14.99 -3.64
CA VAL A 416 27.32 -15.38 -4.07
C VAL A 416 26.34 -15.31 -2.90
N ARG A 417 25.06 -15.18 -3.21
CA ARG A 417 23.94 -15.31 -2.29
C ARG A 417 23.11 -16.53 -2.66
N ILE A 418 22.69 -17.31 -1.67
CA ILE A 418 21.78 -18.43 -1.86
C ILE A 418 20.35 -17.89 -1.85
N THR A 419 19.57 -18.17 -2.89
CA THR A 419 18.22 -17.63 -3.12
C THR A 419 17.10 -18.67 -2.97
N GLY A 420 17.45 -19.92 -2.59
CA GLY A 420 16.48 -21.00 -2.36
C GLY A 420 17.02 -22.12 -1.47
N GLY A 421 16.12 -22.97 -0.96
CA GLY A 421 16.45 -24.05 -0.02
C GLY A 421 16.60 -23.60 1.45
N GLU A 422 17.08 -24.49 2.32
CA GLU A 422 17.23 -24.25 3.78
C GLU A 422 18.23 -23.12 4.11
N PHE A 423 19.06 -22.73 3.15
CA PHE A 423 20.10 -21.70 3.30
C PHE A 423 19.78 -20.41 2.53
N ASN A 424 18.51 -20.19 2.18
CA ASN A 424 18.06 -18.96 1.54
C ASN A 424 18.46 -17.71 2.37
N GLY A 425 19.06 -16.72 1.72
CA GLY A 425 19.50 -15.45 2.31
C GLY A 425 20.94 -15.44 2.84
N TYR A 426 21.63 -16.59 2.83
CA TYR A 426 23.04 -16.66 3.23
C TYR A 426 23.97 -16.22 2.09
N GLU A 427 25.04 -15.50 2.43
CA GLU A 427 26.09 -15.07 1.51
C GLU A 427 27.36 -15.89 1.72
N GLY A 428 28.07 -16.25 0.65
CA GLY A 428 29.28 -17.08 0.72
C GLY A 428 30.19 -16.91 -0.48
N THR A 429 31.36 -17.57 -0.46
CA THR A 429 32.31 -17.57 -1.58
C THR A 429 32.54 -19.01 -2.05
N ILE A 430 32.48 -19.23 -3.37
CA ILE A 430 32.63 -20.57 -3.97
C ILE A 430 34.13 -20.90 -4.08
N TYR A 431 34.60 -22.02 -3.52
CA TYR A 431 35.97 -22.51 -3.73
C TYR A 431 35.96 -23.87 -4.43
N ARG A 432 36.92 -24.11 -5.34
CA ARG A 432 37.14 -25.42 -5.97
C ARG A 432 38.33 -26.12 -5.32
N GLN A 433 38.09 -27.14 -4.50
CA GLN A 433 39.18 -27.98 -3.99
C GLN A 433 39.59 -29.04 -5.05
N LYS A 434 40.90 -29.21 -5.26
CA LYS A 434 41.46 -30.28 -6.10
C LYS A 434 41.50 -31.59 -5.29
N GLY A 435 40.87 -32.64 -5.83
CA GLY A 435 40.80 -34.02 -5.30
C GLY A 435 39.57 -34.20 -4.41
N THR A 436 38.58 -35.04 -4.71
CA THR A 436 38.66 -36.44 -5.19
C THR A 436 37.44 -36.71 -6.09
N VAL A 437 37.64 -37.45 -7.17
CA VAL A 437 36.58 -37.85 -8.11
C VAL A 437 35.72 -38.91 -7.43
N GLU A 438 34.41 -38.63 -7.27
CA GLU A 438 33.25 -39.54 -7.35
C GLU A 438 32.00 -38.94 -6.64
N ASP A 439 31.65 -37.69 -6.91
CA ASP A 439 30.25 -37.23 -6.90
C ASP A 439 30.19 -35.84 -7.55
N SER A 440 29.80 -35.77 -8.83
CA SER A 440 29.82 -34.50 -9.59
C SER A 440 28.79 -33.47 -9.09
N ASP A 441 27.91 -33.88 -8.18
CA ASP A 441 26.73 -33.14 -7.71
C ASP A 441 26.92 -32.43 -6.36
N MET A 442 28.08 -32.60 -5.70
CA MET A 442 28.37 -31.96 -4.42
C MET A 442 29.34 -30.78 -4.62
N ARG A 443 29.07 -29.65 -3.94
CA ARG A 443 29.94 -28.46 -3.95
C ARG A 443 30.30 -28.05 -2.51
N TYR A 444 31.49 -27.50 -2.35
CA TYR A 444 32.01 -27.03 -1.07
C TYR A 444 31.72 -25.54 -0.94
N PHE A 445 31.03 -25.15 0.14
CA PHE A 445 30.80 -23.75 0.48
C PHE A 445 31.52 -23.45 1.79
N ILE A 446 32.28 -22.35 1.81
CA ILE A 446 32.97 -21.88 3.02
C ILE A 446 32.31 -20.58 3.45
N LEU A 447 31.67 -20.59 4.63
CA LEU A 447 31.19 -19.37 5.26
C LEU A 447 32.29 -18.82 6.16
N ARG A 448 32.78 -17.63 5.83
CA ARG A 448 33.73 -16.89 6.65
C ARG A 448 32.96 -16.11 7.73
N ILE A 449 33.16 -16.47 8.99
CA ILE A 449 32.47 -15.82 10.12
C ILE A 449 33.24 -14.56 10.57
N ASN A 450 34.58 -14.59 10.50
CA ASN A 450 35.47 -13.45 10.76
C ASN A 450 36.85 -13.72 10.12
N ASP A 451 37.82 -12.81 10.31
CA ASP A 451 39.12 -12.87 9.62
C ASP A 451 39.93 -14.14 9.93
N SER A 452 39.64 -14.81 11.04
CA SER A 452 40.44 -15.94 11.57
C SER A 452 39.72 -17.29 11.56
N ASN A 453 38.38 -17.31 11.50
CA ASN A 453 37.59 -18.54 11.58
C ASN A 453 36.68 -18.74 10.36
N ASN A 454 36.78 -19.93 9.77
CA ASN A 454 35.96 -20.39 8.67
C ASN A 454 35.16 -21.62 9.11
N ILE A 455 33.88 -21.69 8.76
CA ILE A 455 33.14 -22.96 8.78
C ILE A 455 33.09 -23.48 7.35
N VAL A 456 33.60 -24.70 7.16
CA VAL A 456 33.57 -25.43 5.89
C VAL A 456 32.46 -26.47 5.99
N TRP A 457 31.49 -26.42 5.08
CA TRP A 457 30.47 -27.46 4.96
C TRP A 457 30.27 -27.88 3.50
N GLN A 458 29.85 -29.12 3.34
CA GLN A 458 29.53 -29.71 2.05
C GLN A 458 28.02 -29.79 1.92
N VAL A 459 27.45 -29.10 0.94
CA VAL A 459 26.00 -29.06 0.72
C VAL A 459 25.72 -29.17 -0.78
N LYS A 460 24.73 -29.98 -1.13
CA LYS A 460 24.19 -30.06 -2.49
C LYS A 460 23.20 -28.91 -2.69
N ILE A 461 23.57 -27.91 -3.48
CA ILE A 461 22.71 -26.78 -3.86
C ILE A 461 22.69 -26.70 -5.38
N GLU A 462 21.49 -26.71 -5.97
CA GLU A 462 21.33 -26.58 -7.42
C GLU A 462 21.69 -25.17 -7.90
N GLU A 463 22.30 -25.07 -9.09
CA GLU A 463 22.84 -23.82 -9.65
C GLU A 463 21.79 -22.71 -9.77
N ILE A 464 20.52 -23.09 -9.97
CA ILE A 464 19.38 -22.17 -10.04
C ILE A 464 19.14 -21.36 -8.76
N PHE A 465 19.71 -21.79 -7.62
CA PHE A 465 19.55 -21.13 -6.31
C PHE A 465 20.76 -20.27 -5.94
N ILE A 466 21.69 -20.01 -6.87
CA ILE A 466 22.91 -19.24 -6.60
C ILE A 466 22.87 -17.94 -7.40
N GLU A 467 22.89 -16.82 -6.69
CA GLU A 467 22.96 -15.48 -7.28
C GLU A 467 24.36 -14.91 -7.08
N PRO A 468 25.07 -14.50 -8.15
CA PRO A 468 26.35 -13.80 -7.99
C PRO A 468 26.15 -12.44 -7.32
N LEU A 469 26.98 -12.14 -6.33
CA LEU A 469 27.12 -10.79 -5.80
C LEU A 469 28.24 -10.13 -6.61
N ASP A 470 27.90 -9.07 -7.36
CA ASP A 470 28.91 -8.29 -8.05
C ASP A 470 29.81 -7.62 -7.01
N THR A 471 31.05 -8.09 -6.94
CA THR A 471 32.14 -7.37 -6.29
C THR A 471 32.77 -6.47 -7.35
N ASP A 472 32.12 -5.35 -7.62
CA ASP A 472 32.82 -4.23 -8.24
C ASP A 472 33.63 -3.49 -7.16
N ASN A 473 34.84 -3.11 -7.57
CA ASN A 473 35.71 -2.14 -6.93
C ASN A 473 34.99 -0.81 -6.65
#